data_AF-A0A1Y3VLR9-F1
#
_entry.id   AF-A0A1Y3VLR9-F1
#
_cell.length_a   1.000
_cell.length_b   1.000
_cell.length_c   1.000
_cell.angle_alpha   90.00
_cell.angle_beta   90.00
_cell.angle_gamma   90.00
#
_symmetry.space_group_name_H-M   'P 1'
#
loop_
_entity.id
_entity.type
_entity.pdbx_description
1 polymer ?
#
loop_
_entity_poly.entity_id
_entity_poly.type
_entity_poly.pdbx_seq_one_letter_code
_entity_poly.pdbx_strand_id
1 'polypeptide(L)'
;MRKIQLYSIVTVLSLLFSLNILAQNVKLDTLSKTAREKYLVNLAIEVTKTHGSGYYRPNSKAIISEVKKYTTDDTRVEISKNIGREYYEVYFPCDFTKERLEWNFTSKVCIWKDNGQPFEVFFGNGMGVNFFFKSYKKATRSNKVEQIPYQQANEVINIFDTTKIEDEFK
;
A
#
# COMPACT_ATOMS: atom_id res chain seq x y z
N MET A 1 -44.55 -14.94 -4.55
CA MET A 1 -43.53 -15.05 -3.48
C MET A 1 -42.08 -15.09 -3.97
N ARG A 2 -41.71 -15.82 -5.06
CA ARG A 2 -40.33 -15.84 -5.59
C ARG A 2 -39.74 -14.48 -6.00
N LYS A 3 -40.56 -13.57 -6.56
CA LYS A 3 -40.10 -12.24 -6.99
C LYS A 3 -39.67 -11.33 -5.82
N ILE A 4 -40.39 -11.40 -4.69
CA ILE A 4 -40.09 -10.59 -3.49
C ILE A 4 -38.75 -11.01 -2.88
N GLN A 5 -38.46 -12.32 -2.81
CA GLN A 5 -37.17 -12.81 -2.34
C GLN A 5 -36.00 -12.46 -3.27
N LEU A 6 -36.23 -12.40 -4.58
CA LEU A 6 -35.21 -11.96 -5.54
C LEU A 6 -34.87 -10.47 -5.36
N TYR A 7 -35.88 -9.62 -5.15
CA TYR A 7 -35.65 -8.20 -4.86
C TYR A 7 -34.90 -7.99 -3.53
N SER A 8 -35.21 -8.78 -2.50
CA SER A 8 -34.49 -8.75 -1.21
C SER A 8 -33.03 -9.21 -1.34
N ILE A 9 -32.74 -10.22 -2.15
CA ILE A 9 -31.36 -10.68 -2.41
C ILE A 9 -30.57 -9.63 -3.20
N VAL A 10 -31.18 -8.99 -4.20
CA VAL A 10 -30.52 -7.94 -5.02
C VAL A 10 -30.27 -6.67 -4.20
N THR A 11 -31.19 -6.27 -3.30
CA THR A 11 -30.96 -5.12 -2.40
C THR A 11 -29.87 -5.41 -1.36
N VAL A 12 -29.80 -6.63 -0.82
CA VAL A 12 -28.70 -7.02 0.09
C VAL A 12 -27.36 -7.09 -0.65
N LEU A 13 -27.31 -7.59 -1.89
CA LEU A 13 -26.10 -7.57 -2.73
C LEU A 13 -25.67 -6.15 -3.11
N SER A 14 -26.63 -5.25 -3.35
CA SER A 14 -26.37 -3.83 -3.63
C SER A 14 -25.82 -3.08 -2.41
N LEU A 15 -26.24 -3.44 -1.19
CA LEU A 15 -25.68 -2.88 0.05
C LEU A 15 -24.25 -3.37 0.31
N LEU A 16 -23.89 -4.58 -0.14
CA LEU A 16 -22.53 -5.12 -0.03
C LEU A 16 -21.53 -4.43 -0.97
N PHE A 17 -22.00 -3.66 -1.96
CA PHE A 17 -21.16 -2.87 -2.87
C PHE A 17 -20.86 -1.44 -2.38
N SER A 18 -21.33 -1.04 -1.19
CA SER A 18 -21.23 0.34 -0.71
C SER A 18 -19.97 0.68 0.11
N LEU A 19 -19.05 -0.26 0.34
CA LEU A 19 -17.76 0.06 0.99
C LEU A 19 -16.69 0.38 -0.07
N ASN A 20 -17.00 1.26 -1.01
CA ASN A 20 -15.94 1.99 -1.69
C ASN A 20 -15.40 2.98 -0.65
N ILE A 21 -14.36 2.60 0.08
CA ILE A 21 -13.62 3.47 1.02
C ILE A 21 -12.78 4.43 0.17
N LEU A 22 -13.43 5.19 -0.70
CA LEU A 22 -12.77 6.15 -1.55
C LEU A 22 -12.26 7.29 -0.66
N ALA A 23 -11.01 7.19 -0.21
CA ALA A 23 -10.23 8.14 0.61
C ALA A 23 -11.08 9.29 1.17
N GLN A 24 -11.96 8.94 2.12
CA GLN A 24 -12.76 9.92 2.84
C GLN A 24 -11.81 10.70 3.75
N ASN A 25 -12.06 11.99 3.94
CA ASN A 25 -11.34 12.74 4.97
C ASN A 25 -11.78 12.21 6.33
N VAL A 26 -10.94 11.36 6.93
CA VAL A 26 -11.19 10.73 8.23
C VAL A 26 -10.07 11.16 9.18
N LYS A 27 -10.43 11.89 10.24
CA LYS A 27 -9.50 12.19 11.33
C LYS A 27 -9.23 10.93 12.15
N LEU A 28 -8.07 10.31 11.98
CA LEU A 28 -7.80 8.96 12.52
C LEU A 28 -7.67 8.93 14.05
N ASP A 29 -7.37 10.06 14.67
CA ASP A 29 -7.29 10.25 16.12
C ASP A 29 -8.65 10.16 16.82
N THR A 30 -9.74 10.40 16.10
CA THR A 30 -11.11 10.28 16.64
C THR A 30 -11.63 8.84 16.67
N LEU A 31 -10.95 7.92 15.98
CA LEU A 31 -11.32 6.51 15.90
C LEU A 31 -10.77 5.73 17.11
N SER A 32 -11.51 4.72 17.56
CA SER A 32 -10.96 3.70 18.44
C SER A 32 -9.79 2.99 17.76
N LYS A 33 -8.85 2.43 18.54
CA LYS A 33 -7.68 1.72 18.02
C LYS A 33 -8.08 0.68 16.96
N THR A 34 -9.04 -0.19 17.28
CA THR A 34 -9.53 -1.24 16.38
C THR A 34 -10.15 -0.67 15.10
N ALA A 35 -10.94 0.40 15.19
CA ALA A 35 -11.55 1.03 14.01
C ALA A 35 -10.50 1.69 13.11
N ARG A 36 -9.50 2.35 13.71
CA ARG A 36 -8.37 2.96 13.00
C ARG A 36 -7.53 1.92 12.27
N GLU A 37 -7.15 0.84 12.95
CA GLU A 37 -6.37 -0.25 12.34
C GLU A 37 -7.12 -0.88 11.18
N LYS A 38 -8.43 -1.14 11.34
CA LYS A 38 -9.28 -1.66 10.25
C LYS A 38 -9.33 -0.70 9.06
N TYR A 39 -9.48 0.61 9.30
CA TYR A 39 -9.48 1.61 8.25
C TYR A 39 -8.14 1.62 7.48
N LEU A 40 -7.03 1.69 8.21
CA LEU A 40 -5.67 1.73 7.67
C LEU A 40 -5.39 0.50 6.78
N VAL A 41 -5.71 -0.70 7.25
CA VAL A 41 -5.51 -1.94 6.49
C VAL A 41 -6.40 -1.98 5.24
N ASN A 42 -7.68 -1.64 5.37
CA ASN A 42 -8.59 -1.69 4.22
C ASN A 42 -8.19 -0.69 3.14
N LEU A 43 -7.81 0.53 3.53
CA LEU A 43 -7.32 1.54 2.59
C LEU A 43 -6.01 1.09 1.93
N ALA A 44 -5.08 0.51 2.69
CA ALA A 44 -3.84 0.00 2.13
C ALA A 44 -4.07 -1.12 1.11
N ILE A 45 -4.99 -2.06 1.38
CA ILE A 45 -5.41 -3.10 0.43
C ILE A 45 -5.98 -2.47 -0.86
N GLU A 46 -6.84 -1.46 -0.72
CA GLU A 46 -7.44 -0.76 -1.85
C GLU A 46 -6.38 -0.08 -2.72
N VAL A 47 -5.49 0.70 -2.10
CA VAL A 47 -4.41 1.42 -2.79
C VAL A 47 -3.48 0.44 -3.51
N THR A 48 -3.07 -0.65 -2.84
CA THR A 48 -2.24 -1.70 -3.44
C THR A 48 -2.94 -2.34 -4.64
N LYS A 49 -4.21 -2.73 -4.56
CA LYS A 49 -4.96 -3.28 -5.70
C LYS A 49 -5.08 -2.28 -6.85
N THR A 50 -5.25 -1.01 -6.52
CA THR A 50 -5.48 0.08 -7.49
C THR A 50 -4.24 0.49 -8.26
N HIS A 51 -3.05 0.35 -7.66
CA HIS A 51 -1.79 0.81 -8.26
C HIS A 51 -0.75 -0.29 -8.48
N GLY A 52 -0.95 -1.50 -7.98
CA GLY A 52 -0.01 -2.61 -8.13
C GLY A 52 -0.66 -3.92 -7.73
N SER A 53 -1.74 -4.28 -8.45
CA SER A 53 -2.56 -5.46 -8.15
C SER A 53 -1.75 -6.76 -8.05
N GLY A 54 -0.66 -6.89 -8.80
CA GLY A 54 0.25 -8.04 -8.73
C GLY A 54 1.02 -8.19 -7.41
N TYR A 55 1.05 -7.16 -6.55
CA TYR A 55 1.67 -7.19 -5.22
C TYR A 55 0.69 -7.56 -4.10
N TYR A 56 -0.61 -7.63 -4.39
CA TYR A 56 -1.61 -8.02 -3.39
C TYR A 56 -1.51 -9.51 -3.05
N ARG A 57 -1.57 -9.84 -1.75
CA ARG A 57 -1.55 -11.21 -1.24
C ARG A 57 -2.74 -11.37 -0.27
N PRO A 58 -3.78 -12.15 -0.61
CA PRO A 58 -5.01 -12.24 0.19
C PRO A 58 -4.81 -12.61 1.66
N ASN A 59 -3.80 -13.43 1.96
CA ASN A 59 -3.54 -13.95 3.30
C ASN A 59 -2.37 -13.23 4.01
N SER A 60 -1.84 -12.15 3.44
CA SER A 60 -0.76 -11.39 4.08
C SER A 60 -1.32 -10.52 5.19
N LYS A 61 -0.78 -10.69 6.41
CA LYS A 61 -1.13 -9.86 7.56
C LYS A 61 -0.38 -8.54 7.47
N ALA A 62 -1.12 -7.44 7.36
CA ALA A 62 -0.54 -6.10 7.37
C ALA A 62 0.12 -5.79 8.72
N ILE A 63 1.20 -5.01 8.67
CA ILE A 63 1.86 -4.41 9.83
C ILE A 63 1.66 -2.90 9.74
N ILE A 64 1.27 -2.29 10.84
CA ILE A 64 1.06 -0.84 10.96
C ILE A 64 2.17 -0.30 11.85
N SER A 65 2.85 0.75 11.39
CA SER A 65 3.89 1.41 12.17
C SER A 65 3.31 2.23 13.34
N GLU A 66 4.17 2.59 14.29
CA GLU A 66 3.92 3.76 15.13
C GLU A 66 3.78 5.04 14.27
N VAL A 67 3.22 6.10 14.85
CA VAL A 67 3.07 7.39 14.16
C VAL A 67 4.44 7.95 13.82
N LYS A 68 4.62 8.35 12.56
CA LYS A 68 5.82 9.00 12.04
C LYS A 68 5.56 10.46 11.71
N LYS A 69 6.61 11.27 11.68
CA LYS A 69 6.58 12.66 11.19
C LYS A 69 7.21 12.72 9.82
N TYR A 70 6.53 13.36 8.87
CA TYR A 70 7.01 13.49 7.51
C TYR A 70 8.20 14.44 7.44
N THR A 71 9.23 14.01 6.72
CA THR A 71 10.45 14.76 6.45
C THR A 71 10.87 14.50 5.01
N THR A 72 11.52 15.46 4.38
CA THR A 72 11.98 15.38 3.00
C THR A 72 13.02 16.47 2.75
N ASP A 73 13.94 16.21 1.84
CA ASP A 73 14.86 17.18 1.24
C ASP A 73 14.30 17.79 -0.07
N ASP A 74 13.16 17.30 -0.55
CA ASP A 74 12.49 17.80 -1.75
C ASP A 74 11.86 19.18 -1.49
N THR A 75 12.29 20.17 -2.25
CA THR A 75 11.91 21.58 -2.06
C THR A 75 10.60 21.95 -2.78
N ARG A 76 10.02 21.08 -3.61
CA ARG A 76 8.76 21.36 -4.32
C ARG A 76 7.63 21.61 -3.32
N VAL A 77 6.89 22.70 -3.50
CA VAL A 77 5.92 23.22 -2.53
C VAL A 77 4.84 22.20 -2.18
N GLU A 78 4.38 21.40 -3.13
CA GLU A 78 3.38 20.34 -2.93
C GLU A 78 3.83 19.26 -1.94
N ILE A 79 5.15 19.06 -1.85
CA ILE A 79 5.82 18.06 -1.00
C ILE A 79 6.25 18.71 0.32
N SER A 80 7.09 19.74 0.25
CA SER A 80 7.73 20.38 1.41
C SER A 80 6.74 20.99 2.41
N LYS A 81 5.56 21.42 1.95
CA LYS A 81 4.48 21.92 2.84
C LYS A 81 3.98 20.89 3.86
N ASN A 82 4.27 19.60 3.67
CA ASN A 82 3.84 18.53 4.57
C ASN A 82 4.89 18.19 5.64
N ILE A 83 6.05 18.86 5.68
CA ILE A 83 7.07 18.62 6.70
C ILE A 83 6.46 18.76 8.10
N GLY A 84 6.75 17.78 8.96
CA GLY A 84 6.24 17.70 10.33
C GLY A 84 4.85 17.08 10.45
N ARG A 85 4.12 16.89 9.35
CA ARG A 85 2.78 16.26 9.35
C ARG A 85 2.90 14.79 9.71
N GLU A 86 1.97 14.32 10.53
CA GLU A 86 2.01 12.96 11.08
C GLU A 86 1.33 11.94 10.18
N TYR A 87 1.87 10.72 10.12
CA TYR A 87 1.35 9.65 9.28
C TYR A 87 1.61 8.25 9.83
N TYR A 88 0.90 7.27 9.28
CA TYR A 88 1.13 5.84 9.48
C TYR A 88 1.71 5.21 8.22
N GLU A 89 2.56 4.21 8.38
CA GLU A 89 2.92 3.27 7.32
C GLU A 89 2.17 1.96 7.55
N VAL A 90 1.57 1.43 6.48
CA VAL A 90 0.94 0.10 6.47
C VAL A 90 1.65 -0.72 5.42
N TYR A 91 2.34 -1.79 5.83
CA TYR A 91 3.08 -2.64 4.91
C TYR A 91 2.67 -4.11 5.00
N PHE A 92 2.69 -4.77 3.84
CA PHE A 92 2.43 -6.20 3.70
C PHE A 92 3.77 -6.91 3.53
N PRO A 93 4.20 -7.74 4.50
CA PRO A 93 5.52 -8.36 4.45
C PRO A 93 5.66 -9.28 3.23
N CYS A 94 6.87 -9.30 2.68
CA CYS A 94 7.27 -10.22 1.61
C CYS A 94 7.49 -11.62 2.19
N ASP A 95 6.89 -12.64 1.58
CA ASP A 95 7.18 -14.02 1.92
C ASP A 95 8.36 -14.50 1.08
N PHE A 96 9.57 -14.42 1.65
CA PHE A 96 10.80 -14.87 0.99
C PHE A 96 10.87 -16.39 0.77
N THR A 97 9.85 -17.18 1.12
CA THR A 97 9.77 -18.57 0.63
C THR A 97 9.08 -18.67 -0.73
N LYS A 98 8.39 -17.61 -1.17
CA LYS A 98 7.56 -17.58 -2.39
C LYS A 98 8.04 -16.60 -3.45
N GLU A 99 8.69 -15.52 -3.04
CA GLU A 99 9.11 -14.45 -3.95
C GLU A 99 10.44 -13.80 -3.51
N ARG A 100 11.08 -13.08 -4.44
CA ARG A 100 12.22 -12.21 -4.18
C ARG A 100 11.85 -10.82 -4.65
N LEU A 101 11.96 -9.85 -3.76
CA LEU A 101 11.66 -8.45 -3.99
C LEU A 101 12.84 -7.63 -3.45
N GLU A 102 13.05 -6.43 -3.99
CA GLU A 102 14.13 -5.53 -3.54
C GLU A 102 13.91 -5.12 -2.08
N TRP A 103 12.64 -4.98 -1.69
CA TRP A 103 12.24 -4.66 -0.32
C TRP A 103 11.61 -5.85 0.39
N ASN A 104 11.65 -5.80 1.72
CA ASN A 104 11.07 -6.84 2.60
C ASN A 104 9.54 -6.78 2.73
N PHE A 105 8.87 -6.04 1.85
CA PHE A 105 7.42 -5.93 1.76
C PHE A 105 6.96 -6.01 0.31
N THR A 106 5.76 -6.54 0.07
CA THR A 106 5.15 -6.51 -1.26
C THR A 106 4.59 -5.13 -1.59
N SER A 107 4.03 -4.45 -0.59
CA SER A 107 3.61 -3.05 -0.69
C SER A 107 3.66 -2.35 0.66
N LYS A 108 3.89 -1.03 0.63
CA LYS A 108 3.87 -0.11 1.79
C LYS A 108 3.09 1.14 1.40
N VAL A 109 2.03 1.44 2.12
CA VAL A 109 1.17 2.61 1.90
C VAL A 109 1.35 3.59 3.06
N CYS A 110 1.62 4.85 2.73
CA CYS A 110 1.76 5.92 3.70
C CYS A 110 0.46 6.74 3.76
N ILE A 111 -0.13 6.86 4.95
CA ILE A 111 -1.46 7.43 5.18
C ILE A 111 -1.39 8.54 6.21
N TRP A 112 -1.84 9.74 5.85
CA TRP A 112 -1.87 10.89 6.75
C TRP A 112 -2.76 10.64 7.96
N LYS A 113 -2.28 10.98 9.16
CA LYS A 113 -3.01 10.78 10.42
C LYS A 113 -4.22 11.70 10.56
N ASP A 114 -4.07 12.95 10.13
CA ASP A 114 -5.05 14.02 10.31
C ASP A 114 -6.26 13.90 9.37
N ASN A 115 -6.12 13.27 8.21
CA ASN A 115 -7.22 13.17 7.24
C ASN A 115 -7.41 11.78 6.63
N GLY A 116 -6.61 10.78 6.99
CA GLY A 116 -6.78 9.40 6.54
C GLY A 116 -6.50 9.19 5.05
N GLN A 117 -6.01 10.20 4.33
CA GLN A 117 -5.73 10.08 2.91
C GLN A 117 -4.37 9.43 2.67
N PRO A 118 -4.25 8.52 1.69
CA PRO A 118 -2.95 8.01 1.29
C PRO A 118 -2.21 9.12 0.53
N PHE A 119 -0.90 9.22 0.75
CA PHE A 119 -0.05 10.16 0.03
C PHE A 119 1.05 9.48 -0.79
N GLU A 120 1.30 8.21 -0.53
CA GLU A 120 2.29 7.44 -1.26
C GLU A 120 2.04 5.94 -1.11
N VAL A 121 2.37 5.20 -2.17
CA VAL A 121 2.47 3.74 -2.16
C VAL A 121 3.78 3.32 -2.80
N PHE A 122 4.44 2.37 -2.15
CA PHE A 122 5.68 1.74 -2.54
C PHE A 122 5.44 0.25 -2.77
N PHE A 123 6.05 -0.32 -3.79
CA PHE A 123 5.95 -1.75 -4.11
C PHE A 123 7.31 -2.41 -3.96
N GLY A 124 7.32 -3.72 -3.72
CA GLY A 124 8.54 -4.44 -3.36
C GLY A 124 9.65 -4.45 -4.42
N ASN A 125 9.37 -4.04 -5.66
CA ASN A 125 10.37 -3.84 -6.71
C ASN A 125 11.04 -2.45 -6.69
N GLY A 126 10.90 -1.69 -5.60
CA GLY A 126 11.50 -0.36 -5.48
C GLY A 126 10.72 0.77 -6.15
N MET A 127 9.67 0.48 -6.92
CA MET A 127 8.84 1.51 -7.56
C MET A 127 7.70 1.99 -6.67
N GLY A 128 7.14 3.16 -6.98
CA GLY A 128 6.04 3.73 -6.20
C GLY A 128 5.27 4.83 -6.93
N VAL A 129 4.15 5.21 -6.34
CA VAL A 129 3.28 6.30 -6.82
C VAL A 129 3.02 7.24 -5.65
N ASN A 130 3.22 8.53 -5.85
CA ASN A 130 2.90 9.56 -4.86
C ASN A 130 1.65 10.37 -5.26
N PHE A 131 1.00 10.96 -4.26
CA PHE A 131 -0.25 11.70 -4.42
C PHE A 131 -0.14 13.17 -3.95
N PHE A 132 1.08 13.72 -3.90
CA PHE A 132 1.33 15.11 -3.51
C PHE A 132 0.79 16.11 -4.54
N PHE A 133 1.00 15.82 -5.83
CA PHE A 133 0.59 16.68 -6.95
C PHE A 133 -0.84 16.40 -7.42
N LYS A 134 -1.28 15.15 -7.32
CA LYS A 134 -2.63 14.70 -7.66
C LYS A 134 -3.13 13.77 -6.56
N SER A 135 -4.16 14.21 -5.83
CA SER A 135 -4.71 13.41 -4.73
C SER A 135 -5.18 12.04 -5.22
N TYR A 136 -5.11 11.02 -4.35
CA TYR A 136 -5.53 9.66 -4.67
C TYR A 136 -6.93 9.60 -5.29
N LYS A 137 -7.91 10.30 -4.70
CA LYS A 137 -9.28 10.41 -5.24
C LYS A 137 -9.34 10.95 -6.67
N LYS A 138 -8.45 11.87 -7.05
CA LYS A 138 -8.35 12.36 -8.43
C LYS A 138 -7.60 11.37 -9.31
N ALA A 139 -6.59 10.69 -8.79
CA ALA A 139 -5.82 9.68 -9.53
C ALA A 139 -6.74 8.53 -9.97
N THR A 140 -7.61 8.04 -9.08
CA THR A 140 -8.47 6.87 -9.30
C THR A 140 -9.75 7.13 -10.09
N ARG A 141 -10.15 8.39 -10.29
CA ARG A 141 -11.30 8.77 -11.14
C ARG A 141 -10.99 8.76 -12.65
N SER A 142 -9.72 8.64 -13.00
CA SER A 142 -9.28 8.63 -14.40
C SER A 142 -9.53 7.24 -14.99
N ASN A 143 -10.01 7.13 -16.25
CA ASN A 143 -10.27 5.84 -16.92
C ASN A 143 -9.01 4.95 -17.08
N LYS A 144 -7.82 5.49 -16.80
CA LYS A 144 -6.55 4.80 -16.84
C LYS A 144 -5.80 5.09 -15.54
N VAL A 145 -5.89 4.16 -14.59
CA VAL A 145 -5.05 4.18 -13.39
C VAL A 145 -3.75 3.47 -13.74
N GLU A 146 -2.62 4.13 -13.50
CA GLU A 146 -1.31 3.54 -13.70
C GLU A 146 -1.09 2.42 -12.68
N GLN A 147 -0.72 1.25 -13.20
CA GLN A 147 -0.40 0.05 -12.43
C GLN A 147 1.10 -0.18 -12.53
N ILE A 148 1.76 -0.26 -11.38
CA ILE A 148 3.13 -0.72 -11.24
C ILE A 148 3.11 -2.24 -11.49
N PRO A 149 3.78 -2.72 -12.55
CA PRO A 149 3.80 -4.14 -12.87
C PRO A 149 4.54 -4.91 -11.78
N TYR A 150 4.06 -6.11 -11.48
CA TYR A 150 4.78 -7.01 -10.58
C TYR A 150 6.07 -7.49 -11.23
N GLN A 151 7.17 -7.32 -10.51
CA GLN A 151 8.50 -7.75 -10.91
C GLN A 151 9.24 -8.32 -9.70
N GLN A 152 9.84 -9.50 -9.88
CA GLN A 152 10.77 -10.05 -8.89
C GLN A 152 12.12 -9.36 -8.99
N ALA A 153 12.82 -9.22 -7.87
CA ALA A 153 14.22 -8.85 -7.90
C ALA A 153 14.99 -9.91 -8.68
N ASN A 154 15.87 -9.48 -9.59
CA ASN A 154 16.80 -10.39 -10.24
C ASN A 154 17.67 -11.04 -9.15
N GLU A 155 17.95 -12.34 -9.29
CA GLU A 155 19.05 -12.93 -8.54
C GLU A 155 20.32 -12.18 -8.96
N VAL A 156 20.80 -11.27 -8.11
CA VAL A 156 22.21 -10.94 -8.14
C VAL A 156 22.87 -12.23 -7.69
N ILE A 157 23.41 -13.02 -8.64
CA ILE A 157 24.47 -13.97 -8.34
C ILE A 157 25.49 -13.13 -7.60
N ASN A 158 25.60 -13.29 -6.29
CA ASN A 158 26.69 -12.74 -5.53
C ASN A 158 27.96 -13.33 -6.14
N ILE A 159 28.62 -12.58 -7.01
CA ILE A 159 29.91 -12.93 -7.62
C ILE A 159 31.03 -12.89 -6.57
N PHE A 160 30.68 -12.78 -5.29
CA PHE A 160 31.50 -13.27 -4.18
C PHE A 160 31.32 -14.78 -4.07
N ASP A 161 31.73 -15.45 -5.13
CA ASP A 161 32.08 -16.86 -5.18
C ASP A 161 33.18 -17.09 -4.14
N THR A 162 32.79 -17.49 -2.91
CA THR A 162 33.73 -17.89 -1.86
C THR A 162 34.36 -19.26 -2.12
N THR A 163 34.17 -19.86 -3.29
CA THR A 163 34.76 -21.16 -3.66
C THR A 163 36.11 -21.06 -4.41
N LYS A 164 36.77 -19.89 -4.40
CA LYS A 164 38.14 -19.71 -4.93
C LYS A 164 39.19 -19.25 -3.90
N ILE A 165 39.09 -19.70 -2.65
CA ILE A 165 40.15 -19.45 -1.64
C ILE A 165 40.83 -20.75 -1.15
N GLU A 166 40.43 -21.94 -1.63
CA GLU A 166 41.07 -23.20 -1.19
C GLU A 166 42.24 -23.70 -2.06
N ASP A 167 42.54 -23.05 -3.20
CA ASP A 167 43.62 -23.51 -4.12
C ASP A 167 44.94 -22.69 -4.03
N GLU A 168 45.08 -21.74 -3.11
CA GLU A 168 46.34 -21.00 -2.89
C GLU A 168 47.10 -21.37 -1.60
N PHE A 169 46.67 -22.41 -0.88
CA PHE A 169 47.39 -22.94 0.30
C PHE A 169 47.54 -24.46 0.32
N LYS A 170 47.96 -25.06 -0.80
CA LYS A 170 48.57 -26.40 -0.83
C LYS A 170 49.78 -26.45 -1.75
#